data_AF-A0A963F5D9-F1
#
_entry.id   AF-A0A963F5D9-F1
#
_cell.length_a   1.000
_cell.length_b   1.000
_cell.length_c   1.000
_cell.angle_alpha   90.00
_cell.angle_beta   90.00
_cell.angle_gamma   90.00
#
_symmetry.space_group_name_H-M   'P 1'
#
loop_
_entity.id
_entity.type
_entity.pdbx_description
1 polymer ?
#
loop_
_entity_poly.entity_id
_entity_poly.type
_entity_poly.pdbx_seq_one_letter_code
_entity_poly.pdbx_strand_id
1 'polypeptide(L)'
;NTDIYETFRAMADALRDHFHNVAPQPLYVVVGRGGPNLIRGMGYLRDTLDGLGLPYQMFGYDSAMSEVVNFAQAVDKWMKAGGRAMVARAMGIS
;
A
#
# COMPACT_ATOMS: atom_id res chain seq x y z
N ASN A 1 12.80 18.35 8.89
CA ASN A 1 12.43 16.91 8.88
C ASN A 1 11.09 16.81 8.17
N THR A 2 10.91 15.89 7.21
CA THR A 2 9.68 15.78 6.41
C THR A 2 8.53 15.26 7.27
N ASP A 3 7.34 15.88 7.19
CA ASP A 3 6.15 15.36 7.85
C ASP A 3 5.58 14.15 7.07
N ILE A 4 5.63 12.97 7.68
CA ILE A 4 5.18 11.74 7.02
C ILE A 4 3.67 11.66 6.96
N TYR A 5 2.94 12.29 7.89
CA TYR A 5 1.49 12.32 7.84
C TYR A 5 1.00 13.05 6.59
N GLU A 6 1.50 14.25 6.33
CA GLU A 6 1.06 15.02 5.16
C GLU A 6 1.39 14.32 3.84
N THR A 7 2.57 13.70 3.74
CA THR A 7 2.96 12.98 2.52
C THR A 7 2.14 11.70 2.31
N PHE A 8 1.91 10.90 3.34
CA PHE A 8 1.10 9.69 3.23
C PHE A 8 -0.37 10.00 2.98
N ARG A 9 -0.91 11.05 3.61
CA ARG A 9 -2.27 11.53 3.34
C ARG A 9 -2.44 11.91 1.88
N ALA A 10 -1.54 12.72 1.33
CA ALA A 10 -1.60 13.13 -0.07
C ALA A 10 -1.51 11.93 -1.04
N MET A 11 -0.64 10.96 -0.77
CA MET A 11 -0.55 9.73 -1.59
C MET A 11 -1.81 8.87 -1.49
N ALA A 12 -2.38 8.74 -0.29
CA ALA A 12 -3.61 7.99 -0.05
C ALA A 12 -4.81 8.64 -0.77
N ASP A 13 -4.96 9.96 -0.64
CA ASP A 13 -5.98 10.74 -1.34
C ASP A 13 -5.85 10.55 -2.87
N ALA A 14 -4.64 10.69 -3.42
CA ALA A 14 -4.40 10.51 -4.85
C ALA A 14 -4.70 9.07 -5.34
N LEU A 15 -4.39 8.06 -4.53
CA LEU A 15 -4.68 6.66 -4.85
C LEU A 15 -6.19 6.40 -4.88
N ARG A 16 -6.91 6.87 -3.85
CA ARG A 16 -8.37 6.77 -3.80
C ARG A 16 -9.01 7.47 -5.00
N ASP A 17 -8.58 8.69 -5.29
CA ASP A 17 -9.10 9.47 -6.41
C ASP A 17 -8.82 8.79 -7.75
N HIS A 18 -7.65 8.16 -7.92
CA HIS A 18 -7.37 7.36 -9.10
C HIS A 18 -8.37 6.19 -9.24
N PHE A 19 -8.58 5.42 -8.17
CA PHE A 19 -9.52 4.28 -8.16
C PHE A 19 -10.99 4.68 -8.40
N HIS A 20 -11.38 5.91 -8.05
CA HIS A 20 -12.71 6.42 -8.38
C HIS A 20 -12.85 6.83 -9.85
N ASN A 21 -11.75 7.26 -10.48
CA ASN A 21 -11.77 7.79 -11.84
C ASN A 21 -11.42 6.75 -12.92
N VAL A 22 -10.77 5.65 -12.55
CA VAL A 22 -10.41 4.57 -13.47
C VAL A 22 -10.89 3.22 -12.95
N ALA A 23 -10.99 2.23 -13.85
CA ALA A 23 -11.34 0.87 -13.45
C ALA A 23 -10.34 0.34 -12.41
N PRO A 24 -10.81 -0.11 -11.23
CA PRO A 24 -9.93 -0.55 -10.14
C PRO A 24 -9.01 -1.66 -10.61
N GLN A 25 -7.74 -1.60 -10.18
CA GLN A 25 -6.73 -2.58 -10.53
C GLN A 25 -6.35 -3.41 -9.30
N PRO A 26 -6.19 -4.73 -9.44
CA PRO A 26 -5.68 -5.55 -8.35
C PRO A 26 -4.21 -5.23 -8.09
N LEU A 27 -3.96 -4.59 -6.94
CA LEU A 27 -2.64 -4.18 -6.47
C LEU A 27 -2.35 -4.78 -5.10
N TYR A 28 -1.06 -4.92 -4.79
CA TYR A 28 -0.59 -5.17 -3.43
C TYR A 28 0.34 -4.01 -3.06
N VAL A 29 0.11 -3.38 -1.91
CA VAL A 29 0.87 -2.18 -1.50
C VAL A 29 1.91 -2.52 -0.44
N VAL A 30 3.17 -2.22 -0.71
CA VAL A 30 4.27 -2.37 0.25
C VAL A 30 4.77 -0.99 0.65
N VAL A 31 4.80 -0.70 1.95
CA VAL A 31 5.17 0.62 2.49
C VAL A 31 6.35 0.46 3.43
N GLY A 32 7.43 1.20 3.21
CA GLY A 32 8.55 1.30 4.16
C GLY A 32 8.96 2.76 4.33
N ARG A 33 8.80 3.30 5.53
CA ARG A 33 9.15 4.71 5.80
C ARG A 33 9.49 4.95 7.26
N GLY A 34 10.44 5.87 7.48
CA GLY A 34 10.74 6.47 8.77
C GLY A 34 10.52 7.99 8.75
N GLY A 35 10.27 8.58 9.93
CA GLY A 35 10.21 10.03 10.11
C GLY A 35 9.14 10.49 11.10
N PRO A 36 9.05 11.81 11.35
CA PRO A 36 8.03 12.42 12.20
C PRO A 36 6.62 12.09 11.74
N ASN A 37 5.70 11.89 12.69
CA ASN A 37 4.28 11.61 12.44
C ASN A 37 4.00 10.34 11.60
N LEU A 38 4.98 9.42 11.51
CA LEU A 38 4.87 8.17 10.74
C LEU A 38 3.63 7.36 11.08
N ILE A 39 3.39 7.08 12.36
CA ILE A 39 2.27 6.22 12.80
C ILE A 39 0.92 6.80 12.36
N ARG A 40 0.76 8.13 12.44
CA ARG A 40 -0.44 8.82 11.98
C ARG A 40 -0.59 8.73 10.45
N GLY A 41 0.49 8.94 9.71
CA GLY A 41 0.49 8.78 8.25
C GLY A 41 0.16 7.35 7.82
N MET A 42 0.76 6.35 8.47
CA MET A 42 0.48 4.94 8.24
C MET A 42 -0.96 4.57 8.53
N GLY A 43 -1.55 5.11 9.60
CA GLY A 43 -2.98 4.93 9.91
C GLY A 43 -3.87 5.45 8.78
N TYR A 44 -3.64 6.67 8.30
CA TYR A 44 -4.43 7.23 7.21
C TYR A 44 -4.34 6.41 5.91
N LEU A 45 -3.12 6.02 5.54
CA LEU A 45 -2.90 5.19 4.36
C LEU A 45 -3.56 3.81 4.53
N ARG A 46 -3.50 3.23 5.73
CA ARG A 46 -4.13 1.95 6.05
C ARG A 46 -5.63 2.01 5.81
N ASP A 47 -6.31 2.96 6.44
CA ASP A 47 -7.76 3.12 6.33
C ASP A 47 -8.19 3.30 4.87
N THR A 48 -7.38 4.00 4.08
CA THR A 48 -7.61 4.16 2.64
C THR A 48 -7.46 2.85 1.87
N LEU A 49 -6.41 2.07 2.14
CA LEU A 49 -6.18 0.79 1.48
C LEU A 49 -7.23 -0.25 1.86
N ASP A 50 -7.63 -0.31 3.14
CA ASP A 50 -8.73 -1.14 3.63
C ASP A 50 -10.05 -0.75 2.93
N GLY A 51 -10.33 0.55 2.80
CA GLY A 51 -11.51 1.05 2.08
C GLY A 51 -11.53 0.72 0.59
N LEU A 52 -10.36 0.59 -0.04
CA LEU A 52 -10.20 0.17 -1.43
C LEU A 52 -10.16 -1.37 -1.61
N GLY A 53 -10.16 -2.13 -0.51
CA GLY A 53 -10.00 -3.59 -0.53
C GLY A 53 -8.62 -4.07 -0.99
N LEU A 54 -7.59 -3.22 -0.86
CA LEU A 54 -6.23 -3.53 -1.30
C LEU A 54 -5.42 -4.20 -0.18
N PRO A 55 -4.79 -5.36 -0.43
CA PRO A 55 -3.87 -5.94 0.53
C PRO A 55 -2.57 -5.12 0.63
N TYR A 56 -1.99 -5.08 1.82
CA TYR A 56 -0.75 -4.34 2.07
C TYR A 56 0.14 -4.95 3.16
N GLN A 57 1.40 -4.53 3.14
CA GLN A 57 2.35 -4.72 4.24
C GLN A 57 3.04 -3.38 4.54
N MET A 58 3.02 -2.97 5.81
CA MET A 58 3.68 -1.75 6.27
C MET A 58 4.87 -2.07 7.17
N PHE A 59 5.99 -1.42 6.91
CA PHE A 59 7.27 -1.54 7.62
C PHE A 59 7.60 -0.21 8.29
N GLY A 60 7.75 -0.26 9.62
CA GLY A 60 7.92 0.91 10.48
C GLY A 60 9.38 1.37 10.62
N TYR A 61 9.64 2.15 11.67
CA TYR A 61 10.98 2.70 11.95
C TYR A 61 11.99 1.64 12.41
N ASP A 62 11.51 0.47 12.81
CA ASP A 62 12.26 -0.68 13.31
C ASP A 62 12.65 -1.68 12.20
N SER A 63 12.13 -1.51 10.99
CA SER A 63 12.38 -2.40 9.86
C SER A 63 13.61 -1.99 9.06
N ALA A 64 14.41 -2.96 8.61
CA ALA A 64 15.55 -2.69 7.74
C ALA A 64 15.07 -2.34 6.32
N MET A 65 15.67 -1.33 5.67
CA MET A 65 15.28 -0.96 4.29
C MET A 65 15.44 -2.14 3.30
N SER A 66 16.45 -2.99 3.51
CA SER A 66 16.64 -4.22 2.72
C SER A 66 15.50 -5.22 2.87
N GLU A 67 14.90 -5.31 4.05
CA GLU A 67 13.75 -6.17 4.32
C GLU A 67 12.54 -5.74 3.50
N VAL A 68 12.25 -4.43 3.46
CA VAL A 68 11.16 -3.87 2.64
C VAL A 68 11.33 -4.23 1.17
N VAL A 69 12.55 -4.10 0.64
CA VAL A 69 12.86 -4.42 -0.77
C VAL A 69 12.71 -5.91 -1.04
N ASN A 70 13.24 -6.77 -0.17
CA ASN A 70 13.14 -8.22 -0.32
C ASN A 70 11.68 -8.68 -0.30
N PHE A 71 10.87 -8.12 0.61
CA PHE A 71 9.44 -8.40 0.67
C PHE A 71 8.72 -7.94 -0.60
N ALA A 72 8.99 -6.72 -1.08
CA ALA A 72 8.39 -6.22 -2.31
C ALA A 72 8.71 -7.10 -3.53
N GLN A 73 9.94 -7.61 -3.64
CA GLN A 73 10.32 -8.55 -4.69
C GLN A 73 9.58 -9.90 -4.59
N ALA A 74 9.39 -10.41 -3.36
CA ALA A 74 8.64 -11.64 -3.14
C ALA A 74 7.15 -11.46 -3.53
N VAL A 75 6.55 -10.33 -3.14
CA VAL A 75 5.18 -9.97 -3.52
C VAL A 75 5.03 -9.82 -5.03
N ASP A 76 5.96 -9.17 -5.72
CA ASP A 76 5.92 -9.04 -7.19
C ASP A 76 5.92 -10.41 -7.88
N LYS A 77 6.79 -11.33 -7.45
CA LYS A 77 6.82 -12.71 -7.95
C LYS A 77 5.48 -13.42 -7.71
N TRP A 78 4.92 -13.28 -6.52
CA TRP A 78 3.61 -13.86 -6.18
C TRP A 78 2.46 -13.26 -7.00
N MET A 79 2.42 -11.94 -7.18
CA MET A 79 1.42 -11.25 -7.98
C MET A 79 1.41 -11.75 -9.44
N LYS A 80 2.59 -11.97 -10.01
CA LYS A 80 2.77 -12.56 -11.35
C LYS A 80 2.37 -14.04 -11.43
N ALA A 81 2.53 -14.78 -10.34
CA ALA A 81 2.22 -16.22 -10.25
C ALA A 81 0.75 -16.53 -9.88
N GLY A 82 -0.16 -15.57 -10.01
CA GLY A 82 -1.59 -15.75 -9.76
C GLY A 82 -2.15 -14.91 -8.61
N GLY A 83 -1.30 -14.26 -7.81
CA GLY A 83 -1.73 -13.35 -6.75
C GLY A 83 -2.65 -12.24 -7.25
N ARG A 84 -2.40 -11.72 -8.46
CA ARG A 84 -3.25 -10.69 -9.08
C ARG A 84 -4.71 -11.12 -9.23
N ALA A 85 -4.96 -12.37 -9.62
CA ALA A 85 -6.32 -12.91 -9.74
C ALA A 85 -6.97 -13.12 -8.37
N MET A 86 -6.19 -13.53 -7.36
CA MET A 86 -6.67 -13.65 -5.99
C MET A 86 -7.11 -12.29 -5.42
N VAL A 87 -6.31 -11.25 -5.63
CA VAL A 87 -6.65 -9.89 -5.20
C VAL A 87 -7.88 -9.37 -5.94
N ALA A 88 -7.96 -9.55 -7.26
CA ALA A 88 -9.14 -9.15 -8.04
C ALA A 88 -10.43 -9.78 -7.52
N ARG A 89 -10.37 -11.08 -7.17
CA ARG A 89 -11.52 -11.79 -6.59
C ARG A 89 -11.89 -11.26 -5.21
N ALA A 90 -10.92 -10.96 -4.35
CA ALA A 90 -11.16 -10.38 -3.04
C ALA A 90 -11.79 -8.97 -3.13
N MET A 91 -11.43 -8.21 -4.17
CA MET A 91 -12.00 -6.90 -4.48
C MET A 91 -13.36 -6.98 -5.20
N GLY A 92 -13.82 -8.16 -5.61
CA GLY A 92 -15.11 -8.34 -6.31
C GLY A 92 -15.13 -7.83 -7.75
N ILE A 93 -13.97 -7.75 -8.43
CA ILE A 93 -13.83 -7.20 -9.79
C ILE A 93 -13.46 -8.26 -10.84
N SER A 94 -13.74 -9.54 -10.55
CA SER A 94 -13.43 -10.71 -11.39
C SER A 94 -14.68 -11.50 -11.79
#